data_AF-A0A1Z9W8E3-F1
#
_entry.id   AF-A0A1Z9W8E3-F1
#
_cell.length_a   1.000
_cell.length_b   1.000
_cell.length_c   1.000
_cell.angle_alpha   90.00
_cell.angle_beta   90.00
_cell.angle_gamma   90.00
#
_symmetry.space_group_name_H-M   'P 1'
#
loop_
_entity.id
_entity.type
_entity.pdbx_description
1 polymer ?
#
loop_
_entity_poly.entity_id
_entity_poly.type
_entity_poly.pdbx_seq_one_letter_code
_entity_poly.pdbx_strand_id
1 'polypeptide(L)'
;MHLLNSGIHATLFALVAILVHPGSALSQSTCPDKLRGNGVDTFGVPVCATDQVSNRALVHANKVMRSLLDYDQNGVPDSPVVLDEVLDSGAFFAVFPNERAADRLFDSLNDSQHETYDALVSVFEDEMDISGREGWDPTIEEALHLITQFGYAEVFPDIFGEFRGSAIADLMDEARGGYHARVPNRYPNGAYYTYDDRTCDYSCQVTEFTFWAITSMRGLNRLRADDIGQEWRLHTPALMQQRAPALVTLLRDPSYGILF
;
A
#
# COMPACT_ATOMS: atom_id res chain seq x y z
N MET A 1 -21.85 6.32 19.87
CA MET A 1 -21.99 6.49 21.34
C MET A 1 -21.00 5.49 21.93
N HIS A 2 -19.74 5.83 22.18
CA HIS A 2 -19.27 6.78 23.17
C HIS A 2 -17.97 7.48 22.75
N LEU A 3 -17.97 8.81 22.91
CA LEU A 3 -16.79 9.65 23.05
C LEU A 3 -16.19 9.42 24.44
N LEU A 4 -14.87 9.39 24.55
CA LEU A 4 -14.18 9.80 25.77
C LEU A 4 -13.06 10.78 25.42
N ASN A 5 -13.27 11.98 25.95
CA ASN A 5 -12.40 13.14 25.98
C ASN A 5 -11.72 13.14 27.36
N SER A 6 -10.42 13.37 27.44
CA SER A 6 -9.78 13.83 28.68
C SER A 6 -8.49 14.59 28.37
N GLY A 7 -8.51 15.88 28.66
CA GLY A 7 -7.43 16.82 28.38
C GLY A 7 -6.26 16.80 29.35
N ILE A 8 -5.13 17.30 28.81
CA ILE A 8 -4.07 18.15 29.38
C ILE A 8 -3.87 18.12 30.90
N HIS A 9 -2.72 17.61 31.34
CA HIS A 9 -1.95 18.12 32.50
C HIS A 9 -0.45 18.14 32.16
N ALA A 10 0.15 19.33 32.23
CA ALA A 10 1.59 19.54 32.11
C ALA A 10 2.29 19.09 33.40
N THR A 11 3.27 18.18 33.30
CA THR A 11 4.19 17.88 34.40
C THR A 11 5.62 17.73 33.86
N LEU A 12 6.51 18.55 34.41
CA LEU A 12 7.94 18.62 34.16
C LEU A 12 8.64 17.35 34.69
N PHE A 13 9.36 16.60 33.86
CA PHE A 13 10.30 15.57 34.35
C PHE A 13 11.61 15.51 33.54
N ALA A 14 12.68 15.51 34.33
CA ALA A 14 14.12 15.36 34.10
C ALA A 14 14.60 14.71 32.77
N LEU A 15 15.66 15.31 32.21
CA LEU A 15 16.58 14.65 31.28
C LEU A 15 17.15 13.37 31.92
N VAL A 16 16.74 12.22 31.41
CA VAL A 16 17.45 10.95 31.57
C VAL A 16 18.28 10.75 30.30
N ALA A 17 19.60 10.68 30.44
CA ALA A 17 20.49 10.30 29.37
C ALA A 17 20.20 8.86 28.96
N ILE A 18 19.65 8.67 27.76
CA ILE A 18 19.42 7.34 27.19
C ILE A 18 20.77 6.78 26.73
N LEU A 19 21.24 5.76 27.45
CA LEU A 19 22.31 4.87 27.01
C LEU A 19 21.84 4.15 25.74
N VAL A 20 22.41 4.52 24.60
CA VAL A 20 22.26 3.78 23.34
C VAL A 20 22.75 2.35 23.57
N HIS A 21 21.82 1.40 23.63
CA HIS A 21 22.14 -0.02 23.55
C HIS A 21 22.26 -0.39 22.06
N PRO A 22 23.38 -0.98 21.63
CA PRO A 22 23.46 -1.57 20.30
C PRO A 22 22.72 -2.91 20.32
N GLY A 23 21.70 -3.05 19.48
CA GLY A 23 21.10 -4.35 19.15
C GLY A 23 19.74 -4.60 19.79
N SER A 24 18.70 -3.93 19.29
CA SER A 24 17.41 -4.59 19.15
C SER A 24 17.49 -5.41 17.88
N ALA A 25 17.64 -6.73 17.98
CA ALA A 25 17.33 -7.59 16.85
C ALA A 25 15.86 -7.33 16.53
N LEU A 26 15.59 -6.74 15.36
CA LEU A 26 14.23 -6.62 14.83
C LEU A 26 13.61 -8.01 14.94
N SER A 27 12.59 -8.14 15.78
CA SER A 27 11.78 -9.35 15.82
C SER A 27 11.21 -9.49 14.42
N GLN A 28 11.73 -10.44 13.63
CA GLN A 28 11.12 -10.75 12.33
C GLN A 28 9.65 -11.04 12.63
N SER A 29 8.75 -10.19 12.15
CA SER A 29 7.34 -10.47 12.22
C SER A 29 7.12 -11.77 11.45
N THR A 30 6.63 -12.77 12.16
CA THR A 30 6.40 -14.09 11.57
C THR A 30 5.01 -14.13 10.97
N CYS A 31 4.84 -14.91 9.91
CA CYS A 31 3.50 -15.17 9.38
C CYS A 31 2.55 -15.65 10.48
N PRO A 32 1.30 -15.14 10.53
CA PRO A 32 0.30 -15.62 11.47
C PRO A 32 0.04 -17.12 11.35
N ASP A 33 -0.55 -17.68 12.40
CA ASP A 33 -0.99 -19.08 12.41
C ASP A 33 -1.84 -19.39 11.16
N LYS A 34 -1.65 -20.60 10.62
CA LYS A 34 -2.22 -21.10 9.34
C LYS A 34 -1.59 -20.52 8.07
N LEU A 35 -0.66 -19.58 8.17
CA LEU A 35 0.13 -19.09 7.04
C LEU A 35 1.60 -19.46 7.19
N ARG A 36 2.28 -19.56 6.05
CA ARG A 36 3.72 -19.86 5.97
C ARG A 36 4.45 -18.79 5.18
N GLY A 37 5.67 -18.48 5.59
CA GLY A 37 6.63 -17.75 4.78
C GLY A 37 7.52 -18.68 3.95
N ASN A 38 8.45 -18.12 3.19
CA ASN A 38 9.51 -18.86 2.49
C ASN A 38 10.94 -18.43 2.87
N GLY A 39 11.09 -17.46 3.77
CA GLY A 39 12.39 -16.95 4.24
C GLY A 39 13.17 -16.10 3.23
N VAL A 40 12.54 -15.66 2.13
CA VAL A 40 13.13 -14.64 1.23
C VAL A 40 13.15 -13.31 1.97
N ASP A 41 14.28 -12.60 1.89
CA ASP A 41 14.45 -11.33 2.59
C ASP A 41 13.71 -10.20 1.88
N THR A 42 12.72 -9.65 2.58
CA THR A 42 11.86 -8.51 2.21
C THR A 42 12.09 -7.34 3.17
N PHE A 43 13.32 -7.21 3.69
CA PHE A 43 13.67 -6.23 4.73
C PHE A 43 12.85 -6.39 6.02
N GLY A 44 12.32 -7.58 6.26
CA GLY A 44 11.52 -7.92 7.43
C GLY A 44 10.01 -7.93 7.21
N VAL A 45 9.48 -7.35 6.12
CA VAL A 45 8.03 -7.31 5.86
C VAL A 45 7.51 -8.73 5.60
N PRO A 46 6.58 -9.29 6.39
CA PRO A 46 6.18 -10.68 6.21
C PRO A 46 5.39 -10.86 4.92
N VAL A 47 5.85 -11.80 4.10
CA VAL A 47 5.10 -12.27 2.93
C VAL A 47 4.74 -13.73 3.16
N CYS A 48 3.45 -13.96 3.26
CA CYS A 48 2.84 -15.15 3.81
C CYS A 48 1.91 -15.79 2.80
N ALA A 49 1.69 -17.09 2.91
CA ALA A 49 0.72 -17.78 2.07
C ALA A 49 0.10 -18.97 2.79
N THR A 50 -1.06 -19.41 2.30
CA THR A 50 -1.61 -20.72 2.69
C THR A 50 -0.80 -21.86 2.07
N ASP A 51 -0.93 -23.07 2.61
CA ASP A 51 -0.18 -24.24 2.15
C ASP A 51 -0.47 -24.63 0.68
N GLN A 52 -1.65 -24.26 0.17
CA GLN A 52 -2.05 -24.56 -1.20
C GLN A 52 -1.36 -23.68 -2.24
N VAL A 53 -0.83 -22.52 -1.85
CA VAL A 53 -0.15 -21.60 -2.77
C VAL A 53 1.18 -22.20 -3.21
N SER A 54 1.53 -22.06 -4.49
CA SER A 54 2.81 -22.57 -4.97
C SER A 54 4.00 -21.79 -4.40
N ASN A 55 5.13 -22.47 -4.20
CA ASN A 55 6.38 -21.79 -3.83
C ASN A 55 6.82 -20.76 -4.88
N ARG A 56 6.45 -20.96 -6.15
CA ARG A 56 6.78 -20.01 -7.22
C ARG A 56 6.04 -18.70 -7.02
N ALA A 57 4.74 -18.74 -6.74
CA ALA A 57 3.93 -17.56 -6.43
C ALA A 57 4.45 -16.85 -5.18
N LEU A 58 4.70 -17.59 -4.10
CA LEU A 58 5.22 -16.99 -2.87
C LEU A 58 6.59 -16.32 -3.07
N VAL A 59 7.52 -16.94 -3.81
CA VAL A 59 8.82 -16.32 -4.15
C VAL A 59 8.63 -15.07 -5.02
N HIS A 60 7.67 -15.08 -5.94
CA HIS A 60 7.35 -13.93 -6.78
C HIS A 60 6.86 -12.75 -5.95
N ALA A 61 5.88 -12.97 -5.07
CA ALA A 61 5.37 -11.97 -4.13
C ALA A 61 6.47 -11.34 -3.27
N ASN A 62 7.38 -12.16 -2.74
CA ASN A 62 8.54 -11.65 -1.98
C ASN A 62 9.44 -10.73 -2.81
N LYS A 63 9.71 -11.09 -4.08
CA LYS A 63 10.54 -10.26 -4.96
C LYS A 63 9.87 -8.94 -5.29
N VAL A 64 8.57 -8.96 -5.58
CA VAL A 64 7.79 -7.74 -5.85
C VAL A 64 7.81 -6.83 -4.63
N MET A 65 7.48 -7.35 -3.44
CA MET A 65 7.53 -6.60 -2.18
C MET A 65 8.90 -5.95 -1.97
N ARG A 66 9.98 -6.73 -2.09
CA ARG A 66 11.34 -6.20 -1.94
C ARG A 66 11.64 -5.09 -2.95
N SER A 67 11.27 -5.26 -4.21
CA SER A 67 11.51 -4.25 -5.26
C SER A 67 10.66 -2.98 -5.12
N LEU A 68 9.57 -3.02 -4.35
CA LEU A 68 8.77 -1.84 -4.03
C LEU A 68 9.30 -1.09 -2.80
N LEU A 69 10.06 -1.75 -1.94
CA LEU A 69 10.77 -1.13 -0.81
C LEU A 69 12.14 -0.56 -1.21
N ASP A 70 12.73 -1.06 -2.30
CA ASP A 70 14.05 -0.71 -2.86
C ASP A 70 13.93 -0.55 -4.39
N TYR A 71 13.40 0.59 -4.82
CA TYR A 71 13.11 0.92 -6.22
C TYR A 71 14.38 1.04 -7.07
N ASP A 72 15.49 1.53 -6.50
CA ASP A 72 16.77 1.66 -7.21
C ASP A 72 17.62 0.38 -7.18
N GLN A 73 17.18 -0.62 -6.41
CA GLN A 73 17.77 -1.96 -6.29
C GLN A 73 19.21 -1.93 -5.75
N ASN A 74 19.54 -0.94 -4.92
CA ASN A 74 20.86 -0.82 -4.32
C ASN A 74 21.05 -1.75 -3.10
N GLY A 75 19.99 -2.45 -2.67
CA GLY A 75 19.98 -3.37 -1.54
C GLY A 75 19.64 -2.72 -0.20
N VAL A 76 19.24 -1.45 -0.18
CA VAL A 76 18.81 -0.68 0.99
C VAL A 76 17.39 -0.16 0.73
N PRO A 77 16.47 -0.23 1.70
CA PRO A 77 15.15 0.38 1.56
C PRO A 77 15.25 1.89 1.29
N ASP A 78 14.49 2.39 0.32
CA ASP A 78 14.55 3.80 -0.09
C ASP A 78 13.98 4.75 0.96
N SER A 79 13.06 4.25 1.80
CA SER A 79 12.45 4.98 2.90
C SER A 79 12.49 4.16 4.18
N PRO A 80 13.62 4.19 4.93
CA PRO A 80 13.76 3.39 6.15
C PRO A 80 12.70 3.70 7.20
N VAL A 81 12.25 4.96 7.31
CA VAL A 81 11.19 5.36 8.27
C VAL A 81 9.83 4.77 7.91
N VAL A 82 9.53 4.62 6.61
CA VAL A 82 8.30 3.97 6.14
C VAL A 82 8.39 2.46 6.35
N LEU A 83 9.56 1.85 6.10
CA LEU A 83 9.77 0.43 6.41
C LEU A 83 9.56 0.16 7.91
N ASP A 84 10.17 0.96 8.79
CA ASP A 84 10.04 0.79 10.23
C ASP A 84 8.57 0.84 10.67
N GLU A 85 7.78 1.78 10.13
CA GLU A 85 6.34 1.88 10.41
C GLU A 85 5.55 0.66 9.90
N VAL A 86 5.83 0.18 8.68
CA VAL A 86 5.18 -1.04 8.17
C VAL A 86 5.46 -2.22 9.09
N LEU A 87 6.69 -2.36 9.60
CA LEU A 87 7.05 -3.43 10.53
C LEU A 87 6.35 -3.27 11.90
N ASP A 88 6.29 -2.05 12.42
CA ASP A 88 5.68 -1.74 13.72
C ASP A 88 4.15 -1.90 13.70
N SER A 89 3.51 -1.65 12.56
CA SER A 89 2.06 -1.86 12.36
C SER A 89 1.64 -3.33 12.47
N GLY A 90 2.59 -4.27 12.31
CA GLY A 90 2.31 -5.70 12.22
C GLY A 90 1.67 -6.13 10.90
N ALA A 91 1.62 -5.24 9.90
CA ALA A 91 1.06 -5.54 8.59
C ALA A 91 1.83 -6.65 7.87
N PHE A 92 1.11 -7.47 7.11
CA PHE A 92 1.71 -8.54 6.32
C PHE A 92 0.98 -8.77 5.00
N PHE A 93 1.76 -9.21 4.01
CA PHE A 93 1.26 -9.48 2.67
C PHE A 93 0.90 -10.96 2.51
N ALA A 94 -0.36 -11.26 2.19
CA ALA A 94 -0.84 -12.63 2.09
C ALA A 94 -1.12 -13.06 0.65
N VAL A 95 -0.65 -14.24 0.27
CA VAL A 95 -1.00 -14.88 -0.99
C VAL A 95 -2.00 -16.00 -0.72
N PHE A 96 -3.13 -15.96 -1.41
CA PHE A 96 -4.12 -17.04 -1.41
C PHE A 96 -4.22 -17.68 -2.80
N PRO A 97 -4.70 -18.92 -2.92
CA PRO A 97 -4.90 -19.54 -4.24
C PRO A 97 -5.99 -18.87 -5.08
N ASN A 98 -6.98 -18.25 -4.42
CA ASN A 98 -8.13 -17.54 -4.98
C ASN A 98 -8.97 -16.95 -3.83
N GLU A 99 -9.89 -16.06 -4.18
CA GLU A 99 -10.89 -15.45 -3.28
C GLU A 99 -11.60 -16.49 -2.40
N ARG A 100 -12.13 -17.58 -3.00
CA ARG A 100 -12.84 -18.63 -2.24
C ARG A 100 -11.95 -19.30 -1.19
N ALA A 101 -10.64 -19.37 -1.39
CA ALA A 101 -9.72 -19.93 -0.41
C ALA A 101 -9.48 -18.95 0.75
N ALA A 102 -9.40 -17.65 0.45
CA ALA A 102 -9.36 -16.59 1.45
C ALA A 102 -10.63 -16.61 2.32
N ASP A 103 -11.82 -16.60 1.70
CA ASP A 103 -13.11 -16.65 2.41
C ASP A 103 -13.18 -17.81 3.40
N ARG A 104 -12.81 -19.02 2.96
CA ARG A 104 -12.80 -20.20 3.83
C ARG A 104 -11.82 -20.08 4.99
N LEU A 105 -10.69 -19.40 4.81
CA LEU A 105 -9.77 -19.15 5.92
C LEU A 105 -10.45 -18.23 6.93
N PHE A 106 -10.96 -17.08 6.48
CA PHE A 106 -11.60 -16.08 7.33
C PHE A 106 -12.82 -16.63 8.07
N ASP A 107 -13.70 -17.38 7.39
CA ASP A 107 -14.84 -18.08 8.01
C ASP A 107 -14.43 -19.08 9.11
N SER A 108 -13.17 -19.54 9.09
CA SER A 108 -12.63 -20.50 10.05
C SER A 108 -11.89 -19.86 11.23
N LEU A 109 -11.73 -18.54 11.23
CA LEU A 109 -11.08 -17.80 12.31
C LEU A 109 -12.07 -17.51 13.44
N ASN A 110 -11.58 -17.45 14.67
CA ASN A 110 -12.33 -16.87 15.79
C ASN A 110 -12.01 -15.37 15.91
N ASP A 111 -12.75 -14.66 16.76
CA ASP A 111 -12.60 -13.19 16.93
C ASP A 111 -11.15 -12.76 17.20
N SER A 112 -10.42 -13.43 18.11
CA SER A 112 -9.02 -13.09 18.40
C SER A 112 -8.06 -13.37 17.24
N GLN A 113 -8.41 -14.33 16.39
CA GLN A 113 -7.65 -14.60 15.17
C GLN A 113 -7.97 -13.58 14.09
N HIS A 114 -9.22 -13.09 14.00
CA HIS A 114 -9.57 -12.00 13.09
C HIS A 114 -8.74 -10.75 13.37
N GLU A 115 -8.57 -10.37 14.65
CA GLU A 115 -7.74 -9.21 15.04
C GLU A 115 -6.28 -9.34 14.53
N THR A 116 -5.75 -10.57 14.45
CA THR A 116 -4.39 -10.81 13.92
C THR A 116 -4.29 -10.57 12.41
N TYR A 117 -5.42 -10.57 11.71
CA TYR A 117 -5.52 -10.40 10.26
C TYR A 117 -6.03 -9.00 9.87
N ASP A 118 -6.25 -8.08 10.82
CA ASP A 118 -6.77 -6.73 10.54
C ASP A 118 -5.81 -5.88 9.70
N ALA A 119 -4.50 -6.15 9.78
CA ALA A 119 -3.45 -5.48 9.00
C ALA A 119 -2.96 -6.34 7.81
N LEU A 120 -3.87 -7.08 7.17
CA LEU A 120 -3.58 -7.90 5.99
C LEU A 120 -3.93 -7.14 4.71
N VAL A 121 -3.02 -7.24 3.72
CA VAL A 121 -3.34 -7.02 2.31
C VAL A 121 -3.02 -8.29 1.55
N SER A 122 -3.83 -8.65 0.56
CA SER A 122 -3.71 -9.95 -0.11
C SER A 122 -3.78 -9.90 -1.62
N VAL A 123 -3.16 -10.90 -2.25
CA VAL A 123 -3.24 -11.17 -3.68
C VAL A 123 -3.60 -12.64 -3.94
N PHE A 124 -4.20 -12.92 -5.10
CA PHE A 124 -4.59 -14.27 -5.51
C PHE A 124 -3.67 -14.87 -6.56
N GLU A 125 -3.15 -16.07 -6.30
CA GLU A 125 -2.21 -16.78 -7.19
C GLU A 125 -2.77 -17.00 -8.60
N ASP A 126 -4.07 -17.21 -8.75
CA ASP A 126 -4.71 -17.39 -10.05
C ASP A 126 -4.86 -16.11 -10.88
N GLU A 127 -4.49 -14.96 -10.31
CA GLU A 127 -4.47 -13.64 -10.98
C GLU A 127 -3.04 -13.10 -11.19
N MET A 128 -2.04 -13.67 -10.52
CA MET A 128 -0.65 -13.19 -10.58
C MET A 128 -0.01 -13.46 -11.95
N ASP A 129 0.59 -12.44 -12.58
CA ASP A 129 1.44 -12.63 -13.76
C ASP A 129 2.88 -12.99 -13.36
N ILE A 130 3.05 -14.20 -12.84
CA ILE A 130 4.37 -14.74 -12.44
C ILE A 130 5.29 -14.95 -13.65
N SER A 131 4.76 -14.85 -14.88
CA SER A 131 5.53 -15.04 -16.11
C SER A 131 6.05 -13.72 -16.70
N GLY A 132 5.44 -12.60 -16.33
CA GLY A 132 5.65 -11.28 -16.93
C GLY A 132 5.15 -11.18 -18.38
N ARG A 133 4.18 -12.02 -18.78
CA ARG A 133 3.69 -12.12 -20.17
C ARG A 133 2.21 -11.77 -20.34
N GLU A 134 1.48 -11.61 -19.25
CA GLU A 134 0.04 -11.36 -19.23
C GLU A 134 -0.28 -9.86 -19.15
N GLY A 135 0.74 -9.03 -18.92
CA GLY A 135 0.69 -7.57 -19.17
C GLY A 135 0.44 -6.73 -17.92
N TRP A 136 -0.22 -7.30 -16.91
CA TRP A 136 -0.33 -6.72 -15.57
C TRP A 136 -0.16 -7.80 -14.51
N ASP A 137 0.53 -7.44 -13.42
CA ASP A 137 0.71 -8.30 -12.26
C ASP A 137 0.08 -7.63 -11.04
N PRO A 138 -1.10 -8.10 -10.56
CA PRO A 138 -1.78 -7.52 -9.41
C PRO A 138 -0.95 -7.60 -8.12
N THR A 139 0.08 -8.46 -8.07
CA THR A 139 1.03 -8.49 -6.96
C THR A 139 1.67 -7.12 -6.70
N ILE A 140 1.87 -6.32 -7.76
CA ILE A 140 2.46 -4.97 -7.64
C ILE A 140 1.50 -4.02 -6.92
N GLU A 141 0.22 -4.10 -7.26
CA GLU A 141 -0.84 -3.27 -6.70
C GLU A 141 -1.00 -3.53 -5.21
N GLU A 142 -1.25 -4.78 -4.86
CA GLU A 142 -1.58 -5.16 -3.49
C GLU A 142 -0.38 -5.02 -2.55
N ALA A 143 0.84 -5.32 -3.03
CA ALA A 143 2.04 -5.07 -2.24
C ALA A 143 2.30 -3.56 -2.06
N LEU A 144 1.99 -2.74 -3.07
CA LEU A 144 2.11 -1.29 -2.94
C LEU A 144 1.05 -0.73 -2.00
N HIS A 145 -0.19 -1.22 -2.05
CA HIS A 145 -1.26 -0.85 -1.11
C HIS A 145 -0.83 -1.09 0.33
N LEU A 146 -0.22 -2.24 0.65
CA LEU A 146 0.32 -2.50 1.98
C LEU A 146 1.33 -1.44 2.43
N ILE A 147 2.29 -1.09 1.57
CA ILE A 147 3.35 -0.11 1.89
C ILE A 147 2.76 1.30 2.03
N THR A 148 1.81 1.68 1.18
CA THR A 148 1.20 3.02 1.22
C THR A 148 0.27 3.18 2.41
N GLN A 149 -0.55 2.18 2.70
CA GLN A 149 -1.56 2.24 3.75
C GLN A 149 -0.95 2.10 5.14
N PHE A 150 -0.07 1.12 5.37
CA PHE A 150 0.52 0.85 6.69
C PHE A 150 1.90 1.50 6.90
N GLY A 151 2.37 2.26 5.91
CA GLY A 151 3.66 2.95 5.96
C GLY A 151 3.51 4.43 5.67
N TYR A 152 3.36 4.80 4.40
CA TYR A 152 3.34 6.22 4.00
C TYR A 152 2.22 7.02 4.66
N ALA A 153 1.00 6.48 4.75
CA ALA A 153 -0.14 7.15 5.36
C ALA A 153 0.05 7.39 6.88
N GLU A 154 0.77 6.51 7.56
CA GLU A 154 1.03 6.60 9.01
C GLU A 154 2.24 7.50 9.34
N VAL A 155 3.33 7.41 8.56
CA VAL A 155 4.51 8.27 8.75
C VAL A 155 4.24 9.72 8.34
N PHE A 156 3.46 9.92 7.27
CA PHE A 156 3.19 11.25 6.70
C PHE A 156 1.68 11.50 6.54
N PRO A 157 0.90 11.55 7.63
CA PRO A 157 -0.56 11.61 7.57
C PRO A 157 -1.08 12.86 6.87
N ASP A 158 -0.41 14.01 7.03
CA ASP A 158 -0.78 15.25 6.34
C ASP A 158 -0.51 15.20 4.82
N ILE A 159 0.32 14.26 4.36
CA ILE A 159 0.72 14.13 2.96
C ILE A 159 0.01 12.96 2.28
N PHE A 160 0.17 11.75 2.82
CA PHE A 160 -0.32 10.50 2.24
C PHE A 160 -1.52 9.90 2.98
N GLY A 161 -2.02 10.55 4.04
CA GLY A 161 -3.15 10.05 4.81
C GLY A 161 -4.41 9.86 3.96
N GLU A 162 -5.16 8.80 4.22
CA GLU A 162 -6.32 8.40 3.42
C GLU A 162 -7.61 9.10 3.88
N PHE A 163 -7.51 10.37 4.22
CA PHE A 163 -8.61 11.18 4.74
C PHE A 163 -8.64 12.55 4.08
N ARG A 164 -9.82 13.16 4.08
CA ARG A 164 -10.03 14.48 3.48
C ARG A 164 -9.15 15.53 4.16
N GLY A 165 -8.36 16.25 3.37
CA GLY A 165 -7.46 17.31 3.84
C GLY A 165 -5.99 16.91 3.94
N SER A 166 -5.64 15.65 3.67
CA SER A 166 -4.27 15.30 3.32
C SER A 166 -3.93 15.80 1.91
N ALA A 167 -2.66 16.05 1.64
CA ALA A 167 -2.23 16.57 0.33
C ALA A 167 -2.57 15.62 -0.83
N ILE A 168 -2.41 14.30 -0.65
CA ILE A 168 -2.75 13.32 -1.68
C ILE A 168 -4.26 13.26 -1.95
N ALA A 169 -5.08 13.38 -0.91
CA ALA A 169 -6.53 13.34 -1.02
C ALA A 169 -7.09 14.60 -1.69
N ASP A 170 -6.51 15.77 -1.40
CA ASP A 170 -6.85 17.03 -2.07
C ASP A 170 -6.53 16.96 -3.58
N LEU A 171 -5.37 16.39 -3.94
CA LEU A 171 -5.00 16.15 -5.35
C LEU A 171 -5.93 15.13 -6.03
N MET A 172 -6.37 14.10 -5.32
CA MET A 172 -7.36 13.15 -5.81
C MET A 172 -8.71 13.83 -6.05
N ASP A 173 -9.15 14.71 -5.16
CA ASP A 173 -10.40 15.46 -5.34
C ASP A 173 -10.32 16.36 -6.57
N GLU A 174 -9.20 17.05 -6.80
CA GLU A 174 -8.95 17.77 -8.05
C GLU A 174 -9.01 16.84 -9.28
N ALA A 175 -8.38 15.66 -9.18
CA ALA A 175 -8.33 14.67 -10.26
C ALA A 175 -9.70 14.16 -10.71
N ARG A 176 -10.65 14.12 -9.79
CA ARG A 176 -12.01 13.62 -10.00
C ARG A 176 -13.02 14.75 -10.27
N GLY A 177 -12.58 16.00 -10.21
CA GLY A 177 -13.42 17.18 -10.44
C GLY A 177 -14.23 17.64 -9.21
N GLY A 178 -13.79 17.26 -8.01
CA GLY A 178 -14.35 17.68 -6.73
C GLY A 178 -14.33 16.55 -5.68
N TYR A 179 -14.76 16.92 -4.47
CA TYR A 179 -14.90 15.96 -3.37
C TYR A 179 -16.05 14.99 -3.60
N HIS A 180 -15.74 13.68 -3.50
CA HIS A 180 -16.70 12.59 -3.57
C HIS A 180 -16.48 11.60 -2.42
N ALA A 181 -17.30 11.69 -1.37
CA ALA A 181 -17.22 10.80 -0.20
C ALA A 181 -17.38 9.30 -0.54
N ARG A 182 -18.10 9.01 -1.63
CA ARG A 182 -18.35 7.68 -2.20
C ARG A 182 -18.27 7.78 -3.71
N VAL A 183 -18.02 6.65 -4.38
CA VAL A 183 -17.98 6.60 -5.85
C VAL A 183 -19.30 7.11 -6.47
N PRO A 184 -19.30 8.24 -7.19
CA PRO A 184 -20.48 8.85 -7.76
C PRO A 184 -20.96 8.08 -9.00
N ASN A 185 -22.23 8.29 -9.37
CA ASN A 185 -22.78 7.70 -10.60
C ASN A 185 -22.14 8.22 -11.89
N ARG A 186 -21.53 9.41 -11.81
CA ARG A 186 -20.89 10.04 -12.95
C ARG A 186 -19.86 11.03 -12.46
N TYR A 187 -18.67 10.95 -13.04
CA TYR A 187 -17.63 11.96 -12.87
C TYR A 187 -17.78 13.07 -13.92
N PRO A 188 -17.36 14.31 -13.63
CA PRO A 188 -17.22 15.38 -14.62
C PRO A 188 -16.33 14.96 -15.79
N ASN A 189 -16.62 15.47 -17.01
CA ASN A 189 -15.86 15.09 -18.22
C ASN A 189 -14.35 15.35 -18.12
N GLY A 190 -13.93 16.33 -17.31
CA GLY A 190 -12.52 16.70 -17.11
C GLY A 190 -11.75 15.80 -16.15
N ALA A 191 -12.42 14.90 -15.41
CA ALA A 191 -11.78 14.00 -14.46
C ALA A 191 -10.75 13.11 -15.18
N TYR A 192 -9.58 12.90 -14.59
CA TYR A 192 -8.58 11.97 -15.11
C TYR A 192 -8.36 10.75 -14.24
N TYR A 193 -8.93 10.78 -13.04
CA TYR A 193 -9.16 9.63 -12.18
C TYR A 193 -10.68 9.46 -12.03
N THR A 194 -11.16 8.24 -12.20
CA THR A 194 -12.51 7.79 -11.91
C THR A 194 -12.42 6.37 -11.38
N TYR A 195 -13.47 5.91 -10.72
CA TYR A 195 -13.53 4.56 -10.17
C TYR A 195 -14.94 4.03 -10.32
N ASP A 196 -15.12 2.72 -10.48
CA ASP A 196 -16.44 2.13 -10.73
C ASP A 196 -16.94 1.22 -9.60
N ASP A 197 -16.05 0.71 -8.74
CA ASP A 197 -16.42 -0.07 -7.56
C ASP A 197 -17.17 0.81 -6.54
N ARG A 198 -18.45 0.50 -6.35
CA ARG A 198 -19.34 1.24 -5.45
C ARG A 198 -19.20 0.87 -3.98
N THR A 199 -18.46 -0.19 -3.68
CA THR A 199 -18.18 -0.58 -2.29
C THR A 199 -17.09 0.30 -1.67
N CYS A 200 -16.17 0.79 -2.51
CA CYS A 200 -15.07 1.66 -2.15
C CYS A 200 -15.55 2.99 -1.54
N ASP A 201 -15.00 3.31 -0.37
CA ASP A 201 -15.21 4.57 0.34
C ASP A 201 -14.15 5.61 -0.01
N TYR A 202 -14.10 6.71 0.75
CA TYR A 202 -13.15 7.78 0.43
C TYR A 202 -11.69 7.34 0.61
N SER A 203 -11.37 6.63 1.69
CA SER A 203 -10.02 6.13 1.97
C SER A 203 -9.55 5.19 0.88
N CYS A 204 -10.37 4.20 0.52
CA CYS A 204 -10.07 3.27 -0.58
C CYS A 204 -9.78 4.01 -1.89
N GLN A 205 -10.56 5.05 -2.24
CA GLN A 205 -10.28 5.85 -3.44
C GLN A 205 -8.93 6.60 -3.37
N VAL A 206 -8.47 7.00 -2.19
CA VAL A 206 -7.14 7.62 -2.00
C VAL A 206 -6.03 6.60 -2.21
N THR A 207 -6.19 5.39 -1.66
CA THR A 207 -5.27 4.26 -1.83
C THR A 207 -5.05 3.97 -3.32
N GLU A 208 -6.15 3.79 -4.05
CA GLU A 208 -6.15 3.54 -5.50
C GLU A 208 -5.52 4.68 -6.30
N PHE A 209 -5.86 5.93 -5.98
CA PHE A 209 -5.26 7.09 -6.63
C PHE A 209 -3.74 7.13 -6.47
N THR A 210 -3.25 6.82 -5.27
CA THR A 210 -1.82 6.80 -4.94
C THR A 210 -1.12 5.70 -5.72
N PHE A 211 -1.70 4.50 -5.77
CA PHE A 211 -1.25 3.38 -6.58
C PHE A 211 -1.13 3.77 -8.06
N TRP A 212 -2.20 4.32 -8.65
CA TRP A 212 -2.22 4.71 -10.07
C TRP A 212 -1.13 5.73 -10.39
N ALA A 213 -0.91 6.69 -9.49
CA ALA A 213 0.07 7.75 -9.65
C ALA A 213 1.50 7.19 -9.62
N ILE A 214 1.85 6.39 -8.62
CA ILE A 214 3.18 5.79 -8.46
C ILE A 214 3.50 4.86 -9.63
N THR A 215 2.61 3.93 -9.96
CA THR A 215 2.84 2.95 -11.03
C THR A 215 2.95 3.61 -12.40
N SER A 216 2.21 4.69 -12.65
CA SER A 216 2.31 5.47 -13.88
C SER A 216 3.61 6.28 -13.97
N MET A 217 4.07 6.86 -12.86
CA MET A 217 5.36 7.55 -12.78
C MET A 217 6.55 6.60 -12.93
N ARG A 218 6.44 5.37 -12.44
CA ARG A 218 7.37 4.25 -12.70
C ARG A 218 7.29 3.72 -14.14
N GLY A 219 6.27 4.13 -14.90
CA GLY A 219 6.08 3.71 -16.29
C GLY A 219 5.58 2.27 -16.46
N LEU A 220 4.99 1.69 -15.42
CA LEU A 220 4.41 0.33 -15.45
C LEU A 220 3.12 0.27 -16.28
N ASN A 221 2.42 1.41 -16.44
CA ASN A 221 1.16 1.49 -17.17
C ASN A 221 1.29 1.92 -18.64
N ARG A 222 2.51 2.03 -19.18
CA ARG A 222 2.76 2.60 -20.53
C ARG A 222 2.02 1.92 -21.67
N LEU A 223 1.69 0.64 -21.52
CA LEU A 223 1.02 -0.17 -22.55
C LEU A 223 -0.44 -0.52 -22.17
N ARG A 224 -0.95 0.00 -21.06
CA ARG A 224 -2.25 -0.37 -20.48
C ARG A 224 -3.36 0.66 -20.72
N ALA A 225 -3.14 1.60 -21.66
CA ALA A 225 -4.05 2.72 -21.88
C ALA A 225 -5.50 2.29 -22.17
N ASP A 226 -5.68 1.20 -22.93
CA ASP A 226 -6.98 0.66 -23.27
C ASP A 226 -7.62 -0.13 -22.11
N ASP A 227 -6.80 -0.70 -21.23
CA ASP A 227 -7.24 -1.54 -20.11
C ASP A 227 -7.66 -0.72 -18.88
N ILE A 228 -6.99 0.41 -18.64
CA ILE A 228 -7.18 1.23 -17.44
C ILE A 228 -7.79 2.60 -17.76
N GLY A 229 -7.87 3.01 -19.02
CA GLY A 229 -8.19 4.38 -19.43
C GLY A 229 -9.59 4.87 -19.00
N GLN A 230 -10.50 3.95 -18.73
CA GLN A 230 -11.81 4.25 -18.14
C GLN A 230 -11.66 4.83 -16.73
N GLU A 231 -10.76 4.30 -15.91
CA GLU A 231 -10.50 4.72 -14.54
C GLU A 231 -9.36 5.75 -14.47
N TRP A 232 -8.22 5.46 -15.10
CA TRP A 232 -6.99 6.24 -15.01
C TRP A 232 -6.45 6.67 -16.37
N ARG A 233 -6.48 7.98 -16.63
CA ARG A 233 -6.08 8.53 -17.94
C ARG A 233 -4.60 8.90 -18.03
N LEU A 234 -3.88 8.96 -16.91
CA LEU A 234 -2.49 9.44 -16.83
C LEU A 234 -1.45 8.31 -16.77
N HIS A 235 -1.64 7.28 -17.59
CA HIS A 235 -0.87 6.02 -17.62
C HIS A 235 0.64 6.13 -17.98
N THR A 236 1.20 7.34 -18.12
CA THR A 236 2.65 7.54 -18.39
C THR A 236 3.22 8.71 -17.59
N PRO A 237 4.54 8.75 -17.34
CA PRO A 237 5.17 9.89 -16.64
C PRO A 237 4.98 11.22 -17.39
N ALA A 238 4.94 11.18 -18.72
CA ALA A 238 4.72 12.37 -19.53
C ALA A 238 3.30 12.95 -19.36
N LEU A 239 2.28 12.08 -19.33
CA LEU A 239 0.90 12.49 -19.08
C LEU A 239 0.73 13.01 -17.65
N MET A 240 1.35 12.34 -16.67
CA MET A 240 1.40 12.81 -15.28
C MET A 240 1.99 14.22 -15.18
N GLN A 241 3.17 14.45 -15.78
CA GLN A 241 3.84 15.75 -15.76
C GLN A 241 3.01 16.84 -16.44
N GLN A 242 2.29 16.51 -17.51
CA GLN A 242 1.48 17.45 -18.27
C GLN A 242 0.18 17.83 -17.56
N ARG A 243 -0.50 16.87 -16.92
CA ARG A 243 -1.87 17.04 -16.42
C ARG A 243 -1.99 17.12 -14.91
N ALA A 244 -1.01 16.59 -14.18
CA ALA A 244 -0.97 16.58 -12.72
C ALA A 244 0.42 16.99 -12.19
N PRO A 245 0.96 18.16 -12.57
CA PRO A 245 2.31 18.57 -12.15
C PRO A 245 2.48 18.67 -10.63
N ALA A 246 1.43 19.06 -9.89
CA ALA A 246 1.47 19.13 -8.43
C ALA A 246 1.61 17.73 -7.79
N LEU A 247 0.89 16.74 -8.32
CA LEU A 247 1.03 15.34 -7.90
C LEU A 247 2.42 14.80 -8.22
N VAL A 248 2.97 15.13 -9.40
CA VAL A 248 4.36 14.75 -9.74
C VAL A 248 5.36 15.40 -8.79
N THR A 249 5.17 16.67 -8.42
CA THR A 249 6.03 17.35 -7.45
C THR A 249 5.95 16.68 -6.08
N LEU A 250 4.76 16.35 -5.58
CA LEU A 250 4.57 15.65 -4.31
C LEU A 250 5.30 14.29 -4.32
N LEU A 251 5.06 13.47 -5.34
CA LEU A 251 5.65 12.13 -5.41
C LEU A 251 7.17 12.15 -5.55
N ARG A 252 7.74 13.19 -6.19
CA ARG A 252 9.19 13.33 -6.41
C ARG A 252 9.92 13.99 -5.25
N ASP A 253 9.24 14.35 -4.16
CA ASP A 253 9.94 14.88 -3.00
C ASP A 253 10.89 13.80 -2.45
N PRO A 254 12.21 14.04 -2.45
CA PRO A 254 13.19 13.03 -2.06
C PRO A 254 13.09 12.65 -0.59
N SER A 255 12.39 13.43 0.24
CA SER A 255 12.18 13.11 1.65
C SER A 255 11.28 11.88 1.86
N TYR A 256 10.50 11.49 0.84
CA TYR A 256 9.60 10.35 0.94
C TYR A 256 10.24 9.03 0.49
N GLY A 257 11.27 9.06 -0.33
CA GLY A 257 11.94 7.84 -0.82
C GLY A 257 11.15 7.08 -1.90
N ILE A 258 10.24 7.73 -2.63
CA ILE A 258 9.57 7.13 -3.81
C ILE A 258 10.41 7.45 -5.06
N LEU A 259 11.24 6.51 -5.52
CA LEU A 259 12.20 6.76 -6.61
C LEU A 259 11.65 6.35 -8.00
N PHE A 260 11.87 7.21 -9.00
CA PHE A 260 11.35 7.05 -10.38
C PHE A 260 12.44 7.07 -11.45
#